data_AF-A0A7C1WEC0-F1
#
_entry.id   AF-A0A7C1WEC0-F1
#
_cell.length_a   1.000
_cell.length_b   1.000
_cell.length_c   1.000
_cell.angle_alpha   90.00
_cell.angle_beta   90.00
_cell.angle_gamma   90.00
#
_symmetry.space_group_name_H-M   'P 1'
#
loop_
_entity.id
_entity.type
_entity.pdbx_description
1 polymer ?
#
loop_
_entity_poly.entity_id
_entity_poly.type
_entity_poly.pdbx_seq_one_letter_code
_entity_poly.pdbx_strand_id
1 'polypeptide(L)'
;MRISTGQIQLSGLNRMLEQQSQMLNTQQQLATGKRLMTPADDPTASARIVGLDQTLKVTEQFQKNINFSRSRLELEEEVISGVTNALDRVRELAVQANNPTITNQDLTTLAIEVKERLNELLGLANSQDAGGEYLFAGYQGNTQPFSATETGPYTYNGDDGQRLIQIGNNRQIAVTDSGTSTFREIRNGNGTFTTFDNQSNTGSGVIDPGSVTNPSLIDG
;
A
#
# COMPACT_ATOMS: atom_id res chain seq x y z
N MET A 1 -54.86 56.70 -30.48
CA MET A 1 -53.56 56.00 -30.63
C MET A 1 -53.67 55.02 -31.78
N ARG A 2 -52.96 55.24 -32.91
CA ARG A 2 -52.88 54.26 -34.00
C ARG A 2 -51.81 53.24 -33.62
N ILE A 3 -52.21 52.15 -32.96
CA ILE A 3 -51.37 50.96 -32.89
C ILE A 3 -51.25 50.48 -34.34
N SER A 4 -50.07 50.61 -34.92
CA SER A 4 -49.83 50.31 -36.34
C SER A 4 -50.01 48.82 -36.56
N THR A 5 -50.68 48.41 -37.64
CA THR A 5 -50.83 47.01 -38.08
C THR A 5 -49.49 46.26 -38.07
N GLY A 6 -48.39 46.98 -38.36
CA GLY A 6 -47.03 46.46 -38.26
C GLY A 6 -46.59 46.11 -36.82
N GLN A 7 -46.98 46.87 -35.80
CA GLN A 7 -46.71 46.53 -34.40
C GLN A 7 -47.49 45.28 -33.95
N ILE A 8 -48.71 45.08 -34.45
CA ILE A 8 -49.52 43.88 -34.16
C ILE A 8 -48.90 42.65 -34.84
N GLN A 9 -48.48 42.75 -36.11
CA GLN A 9 -47.77 41.67 -36.81
C GLN A 9 -46.42 41.35 -36.16
N LEU A 10 -45.62 42.35 -35.80
CA LEU A 10 -44.34 42.15 -35.09
C LEU A 10 -44.56 41.50 -33.72
N SER A 11 -45.59 41.89 -32.98
CA SER A 11 -45.94 41.26 -31.70
C SER A 11 -46.36 39.80 -31.89
N GLY A 12 -47.10 39.49 -32.96
CA GLY A 12 -47.47 38.13 -33.32
C GLY A 12 -46.26 37.25 -33.71
N LEU A 13 -45.34 37.82 -34.50
CA LEU A 13 -44.09 37.15 -34.89
C LEU A 13 -43.21 36.87 -33.67
N ASN A 14 -43.03 37.85 -32.78
CA ASN A 14 -42.24 37.67 -31.56
C ASN A 14 -42.79 36.56 -30.65
N ARG A 15 -44.12 36.47 -30.49
CA ARG A 15 -44.76 35.39 -29.73
C ARG A 15 -44.54 34.02 -30.37
N MET A 16 -44.60 33.92 -31.70
CA MET A 16 -44.28 32.65 -32.39
C MET A 16 -42.83 32.24 -32.19
N LEU A 17 -41.89 33.18 -32.29
CA LEU A 17 -40.47 32.90 -32.06
C LEU A 17 -40.20 32.47 -30.62
N GLU A 18 -40.87 33.09 -29.64
CA GLU A 18 -40.78 32.73 -28.23
C GLU A 18 -41.35 31.33 -27.96
N GLN A 19 -42.52 30.99 -28.54
CA GLN A 19 -43.08 29.64 -28.45
C GLN A 19 -42.20 28.58 -29.11
N GLN A 20 -41.61 28.89 -30.27
CA GLN A 20 -40.67 27.99 -30.93
C GLN A 20 -39.43 27.74 -30.07
N SER A 21 -38.90 28.79 -29.42
CA SER A 21 -37.79 28.65 -28.47
C SER A 21 -38.14 27.79 -27.25
N GLN A 22 -39.32 28.00 -26.64
CA GLN A 22 -39.79 27.19 -25.51
C GLN A 22 -40.00 25.71 -25.90
N MET A 23 -40.51 25.45 -27.11
CA MET A 23 -40.65 24.10 -27.64
C MET A 23 -39.28 23.43 -27.80
N LEU A 24 -38.31 24.13 -28.39
CA LEU A 24 -36.95 23.61 -28.56
C LEU A 24 -36.29 23.28 -27.21
N ASN A 25 -36.42 24.16 -26.21
CA ASN A 25 -35.92 23.90 -24.86
C ASN A 25 -36.58 22.67 -24.23
N THR A 26 -37.90 22.52 -24.37
CA THR A 26 -38.62 21.35 -23.84
C THR A 26 -38.17 20.06 -24.55
N GLN A 27 -37.97 20.10 -25.87
CA GLN A 27 -37.43 18.97 -26.62
C GLN A 27 -36.01 18.60 -26.16
N GLN A 28 -35.16 19.58 -25.84
CA GLN A 28 -33.83 19.33 -25.29
C GLN A 28 -33.87 18.72 -23.88
N GLN A 29 -34.78 19.20 -23.02
CA GLN A 29 -34.98 18.62 -21.69
C GLN A 29 -35.49 17.17 -21.79
N LEU A 30 -36.40 16.88 -22.72
CA LEU A 30 -36.87 15.51 -22.99
C LEU A 30 -35.75 14.61 -23.54
N ALA A 31 -34.93 15.12 -24.46
CA ALA A 31 -33.85 14.36 -25.07
C ALA A 31 -32.72 14.04 -24.07
N THR A 32 -32.41 14.97 -23.16
CA THR A 32 -31.34 14.79 -22.16
C THR A 32 -31.82 14.21 -20.83
N GLY A 33 -33.14 14.24 -20.56
CA GLY A 33 -33.73 13.92 -19.27
C GLY A 33 -33.40 14.92 -18.15
N LYS A 34 -32.75 16.05 -18.47
CA LYS A 34 -32.34 17.06 -17.48
C LYS A 34 -33.32 18.22 -17.47
N ARG A 35 -33.76 18.62 -16.27
CA ARG A 35 -34.59 19.84 -16.09
C ARG A 35 -33.82 21.12 -16.36
N LEU A 36 -32.55 21.19 -15.93
CA LEU A 36 -31.67 22.32 -16.19
C LEU A 36 -30.71 21.98 -17.32
N MET A 37 -30.69 22.82 -18.35
CA MET A 37 -29.78 22.69 -19.49
C MET A 37 -28.59 23.62 -19.33
N THR A 38 -28.82 24.83 -18.81
CA THR A 38 -27.80 25.83 -18.59
C THR A 38 -27.86 26.41 -17.17
N PRO A 39 -26.75 26.96 -16.65
CA PRO A 39 -26.77 27.70 -15.40
C PRO A 39 -27.67 28.94 -15.40
N ALA A 40 -28.06 29.43 -16.57
CA ALA A 40 -28.97 30.57 -16.71
C ALA A 40 -30.43 30.20 -16.38
N ASP A 41 -30.81 28.92 -16.48
CA ASP A 41 -32.18 28.46 -16.24
C ASP A 41 -32.57 28.57 -14.75
N ASP A 42 -31.64 28.28 -13.85
CA ASP A 42 -31.79 28.44 -12.40
C ASP A 42 -30.40 28.43 -11.73
N PRO A 43 -29.78 29.60 -11.50
CA PRO A 43 -28.42 29.69 -10.97
C PRO A 43 -28.29 29.11 -9.55
N THR A 44 -29.37 29.10 -8.76
CA THR A 44 -29.36 28.55 -7.39
C THR A 44 -29.34 27.03 -7.41
N ALA A 45 -30.18 26.40 -8.23
CA ALA A 45 -30.16 24.96 -8.40
C ALA A 45 -28.87 24.50 -9.09
N SER A 46 -28.35 25.24 -10.07
CA SER A 46 -27.06 24.93 -10.70
C SER A 46 -25.90 24.95 -9.71
N ALA A 47 -25.82 25.93 -8.82
CA ALA A 47 -24.79 25.96 -7.78
C ALA A 47 -24.85 24.71 -6.88
N ARG A 48 -26.07 24.26 -6.53
CA ARG A 48 -26.27 23.05 -5.73
C ARG A 48 -25.86 21.78 -6.48
N ILE A 49 -26.16 21.69 -7.78
CA ILE A 49 -25.76 20.56 -8.63
C ILE A 49 -24.23 20.47 -8.70
N VAL A 50 -23.55 21.60 -8.91
CA VAL A 50 -22.07 21.63 -8.92
C VAL A 50 -21.48 21.14 -7.61
N GLY A 51 -22.06 21.53 -6.46
CA GLY A 51 -21.63 21.04 -5.15
C GLY A 51 -21.84 19.52 -4.97
N LEU A 52 -22.95 18.99 -5.47
CA LEU A 52 -23.21 17.54 -5.47
C LEU A 52 -22.25 16.80 -6.40
N ASP A 53 -22.00 17.30 -7.61
CA ASP A 53 -21.05 16.73 -8.56
C ASP A 53 -19.63 16.70 -7.97
N GLN A 54 -19.22 17.76 -7.27
CA GLN A 54 -17.94 17.78 -6.56
C GLN A 54 -17.89 16.71 -5.47
N THR A 55 -18.98 16.57 -4.70
CA THR A 55 -19.08 15.55 -3.65
C THR A 55 -19.02 14.13 -4.23
N LEU A 56 -19.68 13.90 -5.38
CA LEU A 56 -19.62 12.64 -6.12
C LEU A 56 -18.20 12.32 -6.57
N LYS A 57 -17.51 13.27 -7.22
CA LYS A 57 -16.12 13.08 -7.67
C LYS A 57 -15.16 12.77 -6.53
N VAL A 58 -15.31 13.46 -5.39
CA VAL A 58 -14.49 13.19 -4.19
C VAL A 58 -14.78 11.79 -3.66
N THR A 59 -16.05 11.37 -3.63
CA THR A 59 -16.46 10.02 -3.20
C THR A 59 -15.92 8.94 -4.14
N GLU A 60 -15.99 9.15 -5.45
CA GLU A 60 -15.40 8.26 -6.45
C GLU A 60 -13.89 8.12 -6.27
N GLN A 61 -13.19 9.21 -5.94
CA GLN A 61 -11.77 9.16 -5.64
C GLN A 61 -11.49 8.36 -4.36
N PHE A 62 -12.29 8.51 -3.31
CA PHE A 62 -12.17 7.67 -2.12
C PHE A 62 -12.40 6.19 -2.43
N GLN A 63 -13.36 5.85 -3.29
CA GLN A 63 -13.59 4.47 -3.72
C GLN A 63 -12.35 3.89 -4.43
N LYS A 64 -11.73 4.66 -5.33
CA LYS A 64 -10.48 4.25 -6.00
C LYS A 64 -9.34 4.05 -5.01
N ASN A 65 -9.19 4.98 -4.06
CA ASN A 65 -8.19 4.91 -3.01
C ASN A 65 -8.40 3.68 -2.10
N ILE A 66 -9.64 3.34 -1.75
CA ILE A 66 -9.98 2.14 -0.97
C ILE A 66 -9.59 0.88 -1.75
N ASN A 67 -9.94 0.79 -3.03
CA ASN A 67 -9.61 -0.36 -3.85
C ASN A 67 -8.09 -0.54 -3.99
N PHE A 68 -7.37 0.54 -4.25
CA PHE A 68 -5.90 0.54 -4.27
C PHE A 68 -5.30 0.08 -2.94
N SER A 69 -5.76 0.66 -1.83
CA SER A 69 -5.29 0.30 -0.49
C SER A 69 -5.55 -1.17 -0.17
N ARG A 70 -6.74 -1.67 -0.50
CA ARG A 70 -7.11 -3.07 -0.33
C ARG A 70 -6.18 -4.00 -1.10
N SER A 71 -6.01 -3.78 -2.41
CA SER A 71 -5.16 -4.65 -3.24
C SER A 71 -3.71 -4.65 -2.77
N ARG A 72 -3.21 -3.51 -2.27
CA ARG A 72 -1.85 -3.42 -1.74
C ARG A 72 -1.70 -4.16 -0.41
N LEU A 73 -2.65 -4.01 0.50
CA LEU A 73 -2.65 -4.72 1.79
C LEU A 73 -2.87 -6.24 1.62
N GLU A 74 -3.70 -6.66 0.67
CA GLU A 74 -3.89 -8.08 0.34
C GLU A 74 -2.58 -8.71 -0.18
N LEU A 75 -1.84 -7.99 -1.03
CA LEU A 75 -0.52 -8.43 -1.50
C LEU A 75 0.50 -8.50 -0.34
N GLU A 76 0.48 -7.52 0.55
CA GLU A 76 1.34 -7.52 1.73
C GLU A 76 1.06 -8.70 2.66
N GLU A 77 -0.22 -9.01 2.90
CA GLU A 77 -0.64 -10.18 3.67
C GLU A 77 -0.18 -11.50 3.01
N GLU A 78 -0.29 -11.62 1.69
CA GLU A 78 0.19 -12.79 0.94
C GLU A 78 1.70 -12.99 1.12
N VAL A 79 2.47 -11.90 1.03
CA VAL A 79 3.93 -11.96 1.19
C VAL A 79 4.32 -12.31 2.63
N ILE A 80 3.65 -11.74 3.64
CA ILE A 80 3.90 -12.07 5.06
C ILE A 80 3.52 -13.52 5.37
N SER A 81 2.45 -14.03 4.78
CA SER A 81 2.08 -15.45 4.86
C SER A 81 3.17 -16.35 4.26
N GLY A 82 3.72 -15.98 3.10
CA GLY A 82 4.88 -16.64 2.50
C GLY A 82 6.10 -16.65 3.42
N VAL A 83 6.41 -15.51 4.05
CA VAL A 83 7.50 -15.39 5.03
C VAL A 83 7.29 -16.33 6.21
N THR A 84 6.08 -16.40 6.75
CA THR A 84 5.73 -17.28 7.87
C THR A 84 5.98 -18.76 7.52
N ASN A 85 5.53 -19.19 6.34
CA ASN A 85 5.74 -20.56 5.85
C ASN A 85 7.24 -20.90 5.69
N ALA A 86 8.02 -19.98 5.12
CA ALA A 86 9.47 -20.17 4.98
C ALA A 86 10.17 -20.26 6.35
N LEU A 87 9.76 -19.44 7.33
CA LEU A 87 10.29 -19.50 8.70
C LEU A 87 9.92 -20.80 9.42
N ASP A 88 8.69 -21.29 9.26
CA ASP A 88 8.28 -22.58 9.83
C ASP A 88 9.10 -23.72 9.24
N ARG A 89 9.40 -23.68 7.93
CA ARG A 89 10.30 -24.66 7.31
C ARG A 89 11.72 -24.57 7.87
N VAL A 90 12.26 -23.36 8.08
CA VAL A 90 13.58 -23.19 8.72
C VAL A 90 13.57 -23.76 10.14
N ARG A 91 12.49 -23.57 10.90
CA ARG A 91 12.33 -24.15 12.25
C ARG A 91 12.35 -25.68 12.19
N GLU A 92 11.64 -26.31 11.25
CA GLU A 92 11.66 -27.76 11.07
C GLU A 92 13.08 -28.27 10.76
N LEU A 93 13.80 -27.61 9.86
CA LEU A 93 15.17 -27.96 9.51
C LEU A 93 16.11 -27.83 10.72
N ALA A 94 15.92 -26.79 11.56
CA ALA A 94 16.68 -26.61 12.78
C ALA A 94 16.42 -27.72 13.81
N VAL A 95 15.16 -28.15 13.96
CA VAL A 95 14.81 -29.29 14.83
C VAL A 95 15.42 -30.58 14.29
N GLN A 96 15.38 -30.79 12.97
CA GLN A 96 15.99 -31.96 12.33
C GLN A 96 17.51 -31.99 12.52
N ALA A 97 18.17 -30.83 12.42
CA ALA A 97 19.60 -30.68 12.65
C ALA A 97 20.02 -30.95 14.11
N ASN A 98 19.10 -30.80 15.07
CA ASN A 98 19.33 -31.07 16.49
C ASN A 98 19.30 -32.59 16.82
N ASN A 99 19.05 -33.47 15.84
CA ASN A 99 19.02 -34.90 16.10
C ASN A 99 20.43 -35.48 16.30
N PRO A 100 20.74 -36.14 17.43
CA PRO A 100 22.07 -36.66 17.73
C PRO A 100 22.57 -37.77 16.79
N THR A 101 21.71 -38.38 15.98
CA THR A 101 22.10 -39.41 14.99
C THR A 101 22.41 -38.85 13.61
N ILE A 102 22.41 -37.52 13.42
CA ILE A 102 22.63 -36.89 12.12
C ILE A 102 24.10 -36.97 11.69
N THR A 103 24.37 -37.16 10.41
CA THR A 103 25.74 -37.19 9.87
C THR A 103 26.19 -35.80 9.39
N ASN A 104 27.50 -35.58 9.26
CA ASN A 104 28.04 -34.34 8.69
C ASN A 104 27.60 -34.09 7.24
N GLN A 105 27.36 -35.16 6.47
CA GLN A 105 26.86 -35.06 5.11
C GLN A 105 25.39 -34.58 5.08
N ASP A 106 24.57 -35.09 6.01
CA ASP A 106 23.18 -34.66 6.16
C ASP A 106 23.10 -33.21 6.65
N LEU A 107 23.96 -32.82 7.61
CA LEU A 107 24.07 -31.43 8.07
C LEU A 107 24.45 -30.46 6.93
N THR A 108 25.36 -30.88 6.05
CA THR A 108 25.71 -30.09 4.86
C THR A 108 24.51 -29.92 3.93
N THR A 109 23.69 -30.96 3.78
CA THR A 109 22.48 -30.92 2.95
C THR A 109 21.41 -30.00 3.55
N LEU A 110 21.17 -30.10 4.86
CA LEU A 110 20.26 -29.21 5.58
C LEU A 110 20.72 -27.75 5.52
N ALA A 111 22.04 -27.50 5.63
CA ALA A 111 22.59 -26.15 5.52
C ALA A 111 22.34 -25.52 4.13
N ILE A 112 22.42 -26.33 3.06
CA ILE A 112 22.03 -25.89 1.71
C ILE A 112 20.55 -25.54 1.68
N GLU A 113 19.67 -26.38 2.24
CA GLU A 113 18.23 -26.10 2.25
C GLU A 113 17.89 -24.82 3.05
N VAL A 114 18.52 -24.62 4.22
CA VAL A 114 18.36 -23.39 5.01
C VAL A 114 18.83 -22.16 4.22
N LYS A 115 19.93 -22.27 3.47
CA LYS A 115 20.42 -21.19 2.62
C LYS A 115 19.42 -20.84 1.50
N GLU A 116 18.79 -21.85 0.89
CA GLU A 116 17.73 -21.61 -0.10
C GLU A 116 16.51 -20.92 0.53
N ARG A 117 16.08 -21.33 1.74
CA ARG A 117 14.99 -20.66 2.45
C ARG A 117 15.33 -19.21 2.82
N LEU A 118 16.58 -18.94 3.17
CA LEU A 118 17.04 -17.59 3.43
C LEU A 118 17.02 -16.71 2.17
N ASN A 119 17.38 -17.26 1.01
CA ASN A 119 17.27 -16.58 -0.27
C ASN A 119 15.80 -16.29 -0.64
N GLU A 120 14.90 -17.24 -0.38
CA GLU A 120 13.46 -17.06 -0.57
C GLU A 120 12.92 -15.93 0.32
N LEU A 121 13.29 -15.90 1.61
CA LEU A 121 12.93 -14.83 2.53
C LEU A 121 13.44 -13.46 2.06
N LEU A 122 14.67 -13.38 1.53
CA LEU A 122 15.19 -12.15 0.94
C LEU A 122 14.38 -11.70 -0.29
N GLY A 123 13.91 -12.65 -1.10
CA GLY A 123 13.03 -12.39 -2.24
C GLY A 123 11.69 -11.82 -1.80
N LEU A 124 11.08 -12.43 -0.78
CA LEU A 124 9.81 -11.98 -0.19
C LEU A 124 9.94 -10.59 0.47
N ALA A 125 11.02 -10.35 1.21
CA ALA A 125 11.28 -9.05 1.83
C ALA A 125 11.52 -7.93 0.79
N ASN A 126 11.84 -8.29 -0.45
CA ASN A 126 12.00 -7.39 -1.60
C ASN A 126 10.84 -7.52 -2.61
N SER A 127 9.67 -8.02 -2.20
CA SER A 127 8.50 -8.07 -3.09
C SER A 127 8.08 -6.67 -3.55
N GLN A 128 7.55 -6.62 -4.78
CA GLN A 128 7.08 -5.41 -5.44
C GLN A 128 5.60 -5.51 -5.77
N ASP A 129 4.93 -4.37 -5.83
CA ASP A 129 3.57 -4.28 -6.33
C ASP A 129 3.51 -4.24 -7.87
N ALA A 130 2.30 -4.24 -8.43
CA ALA A 130 2.10 -4.16 -9.87
C ALA A 130 2.62 -2.85 -10.51
N GLY A 131 2.89 -1.82 -9.70
CA GLY A 131 3.49 -0.55 -10.12
C GLY A 131 5.02 -0.54 -10.06
N GLY A 132 5.65 -1.61 -9.56
CA GLY A 132 7.10 -1.72 -9.37
C GLY A 132 7.60 -1.10 -8.07
N GLU A 133 6.71 -0.69 -7.15
CA GLU A 133 7.11 -0.21 -5.84
C GLU A 133 7.33 -1.38 -4.88
N TYR A 134 8.44 -1.38 -4.16
CA TYR A 134 8.71 -2.30 -3.07
C TYR A 134 7.72 -2.10 -1.91
N LEU A 135 7.25 -3.21 -1.35
CA LEU A 135 6.23 -3.21 -0.29
C LEU A 135 6.78 -2.68 1.02
N PHE A 136 7.99 -3.10 1.39
CA PHE A 136 8.59 -2.88 2.71
C PHE A 136 9.65 -1.75 2.75
N ALA A 137 9.61 -0.81 1.80
CA ALA A 137 10.60 0.27 1.70
C ALA A 137 10.21 1.57 2.42
N GLY A 138 9.07 1.59 3.11
CA GLY A 138 8.49 2.81 3.68
C GLY A 138 8.07 3.81 2.59
N TYR A 139 8.49 5.08 2.70
CA TYR A 139 8.26 6.08 1.64
C TYR A 139 9.15 5.87 0.40
N GLN A 140 10.24 5.11 0.52
CA GLN A 140 11.20 4.87 -0.57
C GLN A 140 10.81 3.69 -1.47
N GLY A 141 9.59 3.68 -2.00
CA GLY A 141 9.05 2.58 -2.81
C GLY A 141 9.91 2.14 -4.01
N ASN A 142 10.82 2.99 -4.52
CA ASN A 142 11.71 2.63 -5.64
C ASN A 142 13.10 2.12 -5.21
N THR A 143 13.38 2.14 -3.89
CA THR A 143 14.65 1.66 -3.33
C THR A 143 14.47 0.21 -2.87
N GLN A 144 15.38 -0.67 -3.25
CA GLN A 144 15.38 -2.05 -2.78
C GLN A 144 15.55 -2.10 -1.25
N PRO A 145 14.56 -2.63 -0.50
CA PRO A 145 14.58 -2.60 0.96
C PRO A 145 15.76 -3.37 1.56
N PHE A 146 16.03 -4.60 1.10
CA PHE A 146 17.04 -5.47 1.69
C PHE A 146 18.11 -5.85 0.68
N SER A 147 19.37 -5.59 1.03
CA SER A 147 20.53 -6.07 0.28
C SER A 147 21.32 -7.09 1.10
N ALA A 148 21.76 -8.17 0.44
CA ALA A 148 22.63 -9.18 1.02
C ALA A 148 24.10 -8.85 0.75
N THR A 149 24.95 -9.03 1.75
CA THR A 149 26.41 -9.07 1.57
C THR A 149 26.85 -10.54 1.66
N GLU A 150 27.77 -11.02 0.81
CA GLU A 150 28.10 -12.46 0.69
C GLU A 150 28.50 -13.15 2.02
N THR A 151 28.95 -12.39 3.01
CA THR A 151 29.37 -12.87 4.34
C THR A 151 28.92 -11.95 5.49
N GLY A 152 28.04 -10.98 5.22
CA GLY A 152 27.68 -9.91 6.16
C GLY A 152 26.19 -9.88 6.53
N PRO A 153 25.80 -9.09 7.55
CA PRO A 153 24.41 -8.92 7.92
C PRO A 153 23.60 -8.28 6.79
N TYR A 154 22.31 -8.62 6.70
CA TYR A 154 21.38 -7.96 5.79
C TYR A 154 21.26 -6.47 6.15
N THR A 155 21.47 -5.60 5.17
CA THR A 155 21.29 -4.16 5.34
C THR A 155 19.94 -3.74 4.81
N TYR A 156 19.24 -2.94 5.62
CA TYR A 156 18.01 -2.28 5.20
C TYR A 156 18.34 -0.91 4.63
N ASN A 157 17.85 -0.63 3.42
CA ASN A 157 18.10 0.63 2.70
C ASN A 157 16.83 1.47 2.52
N GLY A 158 15.69 1.05 3.10
CA GLY A 158 14.45 1.83 3.11
C GLY A 158 14.37 2.80 4.29
N ASP A 159 13.20 3.41 4.47
CA ASP A 159 12.90 4.25 5.64
C ASP A 159 11.74 3.68 6.48
N ASP A 160 11.58 4.22 7.69
CA ASP A 160 10.56 3.78 8.65
C ASP A 160 9.20 4.46 8.43
N GLY A 161 8.99 5.06 7.26
CA GLY A 161 7.80 5.80 6.92
C GLY A 161 6.59 4.93 6.58
N GLN A 162 5.39 5.45 6.84
CA GLN A 162 4.13 4.84 6.39
C GLN A 162 3.36 5.80 5.49
N ARG A 163 3.02 5.34 4.28
CA ARG A 163 2.21 6.10 3.34
C ARG A 163 0.74 5.99 3.69
N LEU A 164 0.14 7.13 4.01
CA LEU A 164 -1.27 7.25 4.35
C LEU A 164 -2.09 7.64 3.13
N ILE A 165 -3.10 6.84 2.80
CA ILE A 165 -4.05 7.12 1.71
C ILE A 165 -5.40 7.52 2.28
N GLN A 166 -5.96 8.62 1.77
CA GLN A 166 -7.26 9.10 2.21
C GLN A 166 -8.40 8.27 1.60
N ILE A 167 -9.23 7.69 2.47
CA ILE A 167 -10.37 6.83 2.11
C ILE A 167 -11.73 7.43 2.52
N GLY A 168 -11.71 8.67 3.00
CA GLY A 168 -12.88 9.44 3.40
C GLY A 168 -12.50 10.81 3.92
N ASN A 169 -13.48 11.65 4.22
CA ASN A 169 -13.27 13.04 4.62
C ASN A 169 -12.22 13.18 5.74
N ASN A 170 -12.32 12.38 6.80
CA ASN A 170 -11.38 12.39 7.94
C ASN A 170 -10.82 10.98 8.22
N ARG A 171 -10.66 10.15 7.19
CA ARG A 171 -10.12 8.78 7.36
C ARG A 171 -8.98 8.54 6.40
N GLN A 172 -7.87 8.07 6.95
CA GLN A 172 -6.70 7.64 6.21
C GLN A 172 -6.32 6.23 6.65
N ILE A 173 -5.69 5.48 5.75
CA ILE A 173 -5.18 4.15 6.01
C ILE A 173 -3.72 4.06 5.57
N ALA A 174 -2.88 3.40 6.35
CA ALA A 174 -1.51 3.08 5.95
C ALA A 174 -1.55 1.98 4.89
N VAL A 175 -0.76 2.12 3.82
CA VAL A 175 -0.67 1.14 2.72
C VAL A 175 0.76 0.65 2.48
N THR A 176 1.66 1.00 3.41
CA THR A 176 3.06 0.56 3.41
C THR A 176 3.49 0.41 4.86
N ASP A 177 4.18 -0.67 5.17
CA ASP A 177 4.93 -0.84 6.40
C ASP A 177 6.43 -0.85 6.12
N SER A 178 7.23 -0.47 7.13
CA SER A 178 8.68 -0.46 6.99
C SER A 178 9.26 -1.86 7.21
N GLY A 179 10.28 -2.22 6.44
CA GLY A 179 11.00 -3.48 6.66
C GLY A 179 11.69 -3.51 8.03
N THR A 180 11.97 -2.36 8.64
CA THR A 180 12.44 -2.28 10.02
C THR A 180 11.37 -2.79 10.99
N SER A 181 10.16 -2.22 10.97
CA SER A 181 9.08 -2.64 11.86
C SER A 181 8.62 -4.07 11.59
N THR A 182 8.62 -4.50 10.32
CA THR A 182 8.09 -5.81 9.93
C THR A 182 9.07 -6.95 10.17
N PHE A 183 10.37 -6.75 9.89
CA PHE A 183 11.36 -7.83 9.91
C PHE A 183 12.49 -7.65 10.94
N ARG A 184 12.76 -6.43 11.43
CA ARG A 184 13.87 -6.17 12.38
C ARG A 184 13.42 -5.93 13.81
N GLU A 185 12.28 -5.27 14.00
CA GLU A 185 11.69 -5.00 15.32
C GLU A 185 10.90 -6.19 15.87
N ILE A 186 11.35 -7.41 15.59
CA ILE A 186 10.87 -8.58 16.30
C ILE A 186 11.30 -8.37 17.76
N ARG A 187 10.31 -8.33 18.68
CA ARG A 187 10.56 -8.38 20.13
C ARG A 187 11.26 -9.70 20.47
N ASN A 188 12.56 -9.73 20.26
CA ASN A 188 13.43 -10.73 20.84
C ASN A 188 13.48 -10.39 22.32
N GLY A 189 12.97 -11.28 23.17
CA GLY A 189 13.39 -11.27 24.57
C GLY A 189 14.92 -11.17 24.60
N ASN A 190 15.43 -10.06 25.13
CA ASN A 190 16.83 -9.66 25.23
C ASN A 190 17.80 -10.13 24.12
N GLY A 191 17.50 -9.76 22.86
CA GLY A 191 18.51 -9.48 21.83
C GLY A 191 19.33 -10.66 21.27
N THR A 192 20.06 -10.37 20.19
CA THR A 192 21.07 -11.27 19.60
C THR A 192 22.42 -10.92 20.22
N PHE A 193 23.10 -11.86 20.87
CA PHE A 193 24.49 -11.67 21.28
C PHE A 193 25.38 -11.71 20.04
N THR A 194 25.73 -10.54 19.51
CA THR A 194 26.74 -10.42 18.45
C THR A 194 28.07 -10.08 19.10
N THR A 195 29.00 -11.01 19.02
CA THR A 195 30.39 -10.81 19.46
C THR A 195 31.29 -10.96 18.25
N PHE A 196 32.07 -9.92 17.96
CA PHE A 196 33.09 -9.94 16.91
C PHE A 196 34.47 -9.83 17.55
N ASP A 197 35.48 -10.41 16.92
CA ASP A 197 36.85 -10.10 17.26
C ASP A 197 37.23 -8.70 16.76
N ASN A 198 38.24 -8.09 17.38
CA ASN A 198 38.82 -6.86 16.87
C ASN A 198 39.70 -7.20 15.66
N GLN A 199 39.62 -6.44 14.56
CA GLN A 199 40.47 -6.63 13.36
C GLN A 199 41.99 -6.56 13.65
N SER A 200 42.42 -5.99 14.78
CA SER A 200 43.81 -5.99 15.24
C SER A 200 44.18 -7.15 16.17
N ASN A 201 43.27 -8.09 16.41
CA ASN A 201 43.50 -9.23 17.29
C ASN A 201 44.46 -10.23 16.64
N THR A 202 45.64 -10.39 17.23
CA THR A 202 46.66 -11.37 16.81
C THR A 202 46.70 -12.60 17.73
N GLY A 203 45.82 -12.68 18.73
CA GLY A 203 45.72 -13.79 19.67
C GLY A 203 44.86 -14.94 19.12
N SER A 204 44.94 -16.12 19.76
CA SER A 204 44.24 -17.35 19.38
C SER A 204 42.99 -17.65 20.23
N GLY A 205 42.47 -16.66 20.98
CA GLY A 205 41.28 -16.83 21.81
C GLY A 205 40.03 -17.04 20.96
N VAL A 206 39.21 -18.03 21.30
CA VAL A 206 37.91 -18.29 20.67
C VAL A 206 36.82 -17.65 21.52
N ILE A 207 35.86 -16.98 20.88
CA ILE A 207 34.68 -16.45 21.56
C ILE A 207 33.64 -17.57 21.68
N ASP A 208 33.30 -17.92 22.92
CA ASP A 208 32.23 -18.88 23.21
C ASP A 208 30.86 -18.22 22.93
N PRO A 209 29.94 -18.85 22.18
CA PRO A 209 28.58 -18.38 22.05
C PRO A 209 27.91 -18.52 23.42
N GLY A 210 27.98 -17.46 24.23
CA GLY A 210 27.60 -17.47 25.65
C GLY A 210 26.27 -18.18 25.92
N SER A 211 26.21 -18.92 27.04
CA SER A 211 25.03 -19.69 27.43
C SER A 211 24.16 -18.93 28.44
N VAL A 212 22.85 -19.07 28.28
CA VAL A 212 21.86 -18.56 29.24
C VAL A 212 21.78 -19.54 30.42
N THR A 213 22.21 -19.09 31.60
CA THR A 213 22.28 -19.93 32.80
C THR A 213 21.00 -19.94 33.65
N ASN A 214 20.08 -19.00 33.43
CA ASN A 214 18.80 -18.97 34.13
C ASN A 214 17.65 -18.42 33.25
N PRO A 215 16.80 -19.30 32.69
CA PRO A 215 15.67 -18.90 31.86
C PRO A 215 14.54 -18.15 32.59
N SER A 216 14.47 -18.23 33.93
CA SER A 216 13.38 -17.63 34.72
C SER A 216 13.66 -16.19 35.19
N LEU A 217 14.71 -15.57 34.68
CA LEU A 217 15.02 -14.14 34.84
C LEU A 217 14.83 -13.40 33.50
N ILE A 218 14.23 -14.06 32.51
CA ILE A 218 14.07 -13.60 31.12
C ILE A 218 12.60 -13.31 30.92
N ASP A 219 12.12 -12.31 31.64
CA ASP A 219 10.74 -11.90 31.67
C ASP A 219 10.74 -10.43 31.26
N GLY A 220 10.41 -10.18 30.00
CA GLY A 220 10.19 -8.86 29.41
C GLY A 220 9.04 -8.93 28.42
#